data_AF-A0A7K1GGK1-F1
#
_entry.id   AF-A0A7K1GGK1-F1
#
_cell.length_a   1.000
_cell.length_b   1.000
_cell.length_c   1.000
_cell.angle_alpha   90.00
_cell.angle_beta   90.00
_cell.angle_gamma   90.00
#
_symmetry.space_group_name_H-M   'P 1'
#
loop_
_entity.id
_entity.type
_entity.pdbx_description
1 polymer ?
#
loop_
_entity_poly.entity_id
_entity_poly.type
_entity_poly.pdbx_seq_one_letter_code
_entity_poly.pdbx_strand_id
1 'polypeptide(L)'
;SILEGITRDSTIHLLKDWGIPVVEKRISVEELYEAYTKGQLEEAFGTGTAAVISPVGDLNWNGHQMILNGEKTGPLTTKLYETMTG
;
A
#
# COMPACT_ATOMS: atom_id res chain seq x y z
N SER A 1 -1.42 -17.01 -6.34
CA SER A 1 -2.61 -16.44 -6.99
C SER A 1 -3.07 -15.25 -6.17
N ILE A 2 -3.59 -14.18 -6.77
CA ILE A 2 -4.15 -13.02 -6.07
C ILE A 2 -5.66 -13.07 -6.30
N LEU A 3 -6.46 -12.90 -5.25
CA LEU A 3 -7.91 -12.83 -5.37
C LEU A 3 -8.32 -11.49 -5.99
N GLU A 4 -9.22 -11.52 -6.97
CA GLU A 4 -9.82 -10.33 -7.58
C GLU A 4 -10.83 -9.70 -6.61
N GLY A 5 -10.32 -8.90 -5.68
CA GLY A 5 -11.12 -8.20 -4.69
C GLY A 5 -11.72 -6.91 -5.25
N ILE A 6 -13.03 -6.72 -5.09
CA ILE A 6 -13.73 -5.49 -5.52
C ILE A 6 -13.10 -4.25 -4.88
N THR A 7 -12.72 -4.32 -3.60
CA THR A 7 -12.09 -3.19 -2.90
C THR A 7 -10.75 -2.79 -3.54
N ARG A 8 -9.97 -3.76 -4.02
CA ARG A 8 -8.72 -3.51 -4.74
C ARG A 8 -8.99 -2.77 -6.05
N ASP A 9 -9.97 -3.23 -6.81
CA ASP A 9 -10.30 -2.65 -8.11
C ASP A 9 -10.86 -1.23 -7.96
N SER A 10 -11.68 -0.98 -6.93
CA SER A 10 -12.14 0.37 -6.57
C SER A 10 -10.97 1.28 -6.17
N THR A 11 -10.03 0.79 -5.35
CA THR A 11 -8.83 1.55 -4.99
C THR A 11 -8.01 1.94 -6.22
N ILE A 12 -7.79 1.01 -7.16
CA ILE A 12 -7.05 1.28 -8.40
C ILE A 12 -7.78 2.33 -9.27
N HIS A 13 -9.10 2.27 -9.37
CA HIS A 13 -9.88 3.29 -10.09
C HIS A 13 -9.74 4.67 -9.45
N LEU A 14 -9.91 4.78 -8.13
CA LEU A 14 -9.76 6.05 -7.42
C LEU A 14 -8.37 6.67 -7.61
N LEU A 15 -7.31 5.85 -7.54
CA LEU A 15 -5.95 6.32 -7.76
C LEU A 15 -5.76 6.89 -9.18
N LYS A 16 -6.31 6.21 -10.19
CA LYS A 16 -6.30 6.69 -11.58
C LYS A 16 -7.07 8.00 -11.75
N ASP A 17 -8.24 8.11 -11.13
CA ASP A 17 -9.07 9.32 -11.16
C ASP A 17 -8.38 10.52 -10.49
N TRP A 18 -7.54 10.27 -9.48
CA TRP A 18 -6.71 11.29 -8.84
C TRP A 18 -5.42 11.62 -9.61
N GLY A 19 -5.20 11.00 -10.77
CA GLY A 19 -3.99 11.21 -11.58
C GLY A 19 -2.73 10.57 -10.99
N ILE A 20 -2.88 9.61 -10.06
CA ILE A 20 -1.75 8.87 -9.49
C ILE A 20 -1.42 7.70 -10.43
N PRO A 21 -0.17 7.57 -10.91
CA PRO A 21 0.21 6.44 -11.75
C PRO A 21 0.09 5.11 -11.00
N VAL A 22 -0.61 4.15 -11.60
CA VAL A 22 -0.78 2.80 -11.04
C VAL A 22 -0.14 1.77 -11.95
N VAL A 23 0.67 0.89 -11.38
CA VAL A 23 1.28 -0.25 -12.08
C VAL A 23 0.91 -1.54 -11.38
N GLU A 24 0.26 -2.44 -12.10
CA GLU A 24 -0.03 -3.80 -11.64
C GLU A 24 1.09 -4.73 -12.12
N LYS A 25 2.00 -5.08 -11.20
CA LYS A 25 3.09 -6.02 -11.48
C LYS A 25 3.35 -6.93 -10.29
N ARG A 26 4.08 -8.03 -10.53
CA ARG A 26 4.67 -8.79 -9.43
C ARG A 26 5.80 -7.95 -8.84
N ILE A 27 5.80 -7.85 -7.52
CA ILE A 27 6.85 -7.19 -6.72
C ILE A 27 7.46 -8.27 -5.85
N SER A 28 8.80 -8.42 -5.90
CA SER A 28 9.51 -9.33 -5.01
C SER A 28 9.84 -8.63 -3.68
N VAL A 29 10.10 -9.41 -2.63
CA VAL A 29 10.45 -8.82 -1.33
C VAL A 29 11.82 -8.15 -1.39
N GLU A 30 12.72 -8.66 -2.22
CA GLU A 30 14.02 -8.05 -2.51
C GLU A 30 13.86 -6.68 -3.14
N GLU A 31 12.98 -6.52 -4.14
CA GLU A 31 12.68 -5.22 -4.75
C GLU A 31 12.11 -4.24 -3.73
N LEU A 32 11.21 -4.71 -2.85
CA LEU A 32 10.64 -3.90 -1.78
C LEU A 32 11.70 -3.45 -0.77
N TYR A 33 12.59 -4.34 -0.37
CA TYR A 33 13.70 -4.06 0.52
C TYR A 33 14.71 -3.08 -0.10
N GLU A 34 15.01 -3.24 -1.39
CA GLU A 34 15.83 -2.28 -2.14
C GLU A 34 15.17 -0.89 -2.20
N ALA A 35 13.87 -0.82 -2.48
CA ALA A 35 13.13 0.46 -2.51
C ALA A 35 13.15 1.12 -1.12
N TYR A 36 12.99 0.34 -0.05
CA TYR A 36 13.09 0.81 1.33
C TYR A 36 14.48 1.36 1.65
N THR A 37 15.55 0.61 1.36
CA THR A 37 16.93 1.05 1.61
C THR A 37 17.34 2.28 0.78
N LYS A 38 16.73 2.46 -0.40
CA LYS A 38 16.90 3.66 -1.25
C LYS A 38 16.01 4.84 -0.83
N GLY A 39 15.14 4.68 0.17
CA GLY A 39 14.19 5.72 0.62
C GLY A 39 13.08 6.02 -0.38
N GLN A 40 12.78 5.08 -1.29
CA GLN A 40 11.72 5.21 -2.31
C GLN A 40 10.38 4.62 -1.85
N LEU A 41 10.38 3.82 -0.77
CA LEU A 41 9.17 3.26 -0.19
C LEU A 41 8.56 4.24 0.81
N GLU A 42 7.49 4.93 0.41
CA GLU A 42 6.83 5.96 1.22
C GLU A 42 5.75 5.37 2.15
N GLU A 43 4.82 4.59 1.59
CA GLU A 43 3.65 4.04 2.30
C GLU A 43 3.37 2.61 1.83
N ALA A 44 2.75 1.79 2.69
CA ALA A 44 2.13 0.53 2.28
C ALA A 44 0.83 0.29 3.03
N PHE A 45 -0.13 -0.35 2.37
CA PHE A 45 -1.43 -0.66 2.93
C PHE A 45 -2.02 -1.93 2.31
N GLY A 46 -2.82 -2.65 3.09
CA GLY A 46 -3.71 -3.70 2.62
C GLY A 46 -5.08 -3.15 2.23
N THR A 47 -5.77 -3.85 1.32
CA THR A 47 -7.13 -3.54 0.89
C THR A 47 -8.00 -4.79 0.93
N GLY A 48 -9.24 -4.67 1.36
CA GLY A 48 -10.20 -5.78 1.38
C GLY A 48 -11.51 -5.43 2.08
N THR A 49 -12.58 -6.18 1.81
CA THR A 49 -13.94 -5.84 2.24
C THR A 49 -14.09 -5.58 3.74
N ALA A 50 -13.36 -6.31 4.59
CA ALA A 50 -13.48 -6.19 6.04
C ALA A 50 -12.79 -4.95 6.63
N ALA A 51 -11.66 -4.53 6.04
CA ALA A 51 -10.82 -3.45 6.58
C ALA A 51 -10.81 -2.19 5.71
N VAL A 52 -11.33 -2.29 4.48
CA VAL A 52 -11.33 -1.30 3.42
C VAL A 52 -9.91 -0.91 3.00
N ILE A 53 -9.20 -0.16 3.85
CA ILE A 53 -7.79 0.21 3.72
C ILE A 53 -7.14 0.04 5.10
N SER A 54 -6.09 -0.78 5.20
CA SER A 54 -5.35 -1.04 6.45
C SER A 54 -3.89 -0.63 6.29
N PRO A 55 -3.40 0.40 7.01
CA PRO A 55 -2.01 0.83 6.92
C PRO A 55 -1.05 -0.24 7.46
N VAL A 56 0.13 -0.33 6.86
CA VAL A 56 1.24 -1.17 7.33
C VAL A 56 2.29 -0.27 7.98
N GLY A 57 2.54 -0.48 9.29
CA GLY A 57 3.52 0.30 10.05
C GLY A 57 4.96 -0.21 9.89
N ASP A 58 5.13 -1.52 9.84
CA ASP A 58 6.43 -2.16 9.62
C ASP A 58 6.31 -3.49 8.87
N LEU A 59 7.41 -3.88 8.25
CA LEU A 59 7.57 -5.15 7.53
C LEU A 59 8.87 -5.82 7.99
N ASN A 60 8.78 -7.05 8.48
CA ASN A 60 9.96 -7.83 8.83
C ASN A 60 10.26 -8.87 7.75
N TRP A 61 11.50 -8.86 7.25
CA TRP A 61 11.98 -9.84 6.29
C TRP A 61 13.40 -10.28 6.62
N ASN A 62 13.61 -11.59 6.83
CA ASN A 62 14.92 -12.17 7.16
C ASN A 62 15.64 -11.49 8.33
N GLY A 63 14.89 -11.01 9.34
CA GLY A 63 15.45 -10.28 10.48
C GLY A 63 15.73 -8.81 10.23
N HIS A 64 15.47 -8.30 9.02
CA HIS A 64 15.50 -6.89 8.72
C HIS A 64 14.12 -6.28 8.94
N GLN A 65 14.02 -5.34 9.88
CA GLN A 65 12.81 -4.56 10.11
C GLN A 65 12.83 -3.32 9.22
N MET A 66 11.81 -3.20 8.37
CA MET A 66 11.54 -2.04 7.55
C MET A 66 10.42 -1.23 8.21
N ILE A 67 10.75 -0.04 8.72
CA ILE A 67 9.78 0.84 9.38
C ILE A 67 9.21 1.80 8.33
N LEU A 68 7.93 1.65 8.01
CA LEU A 68 7.28 2.45 6.96
C LEU A 68 6.73 3.73 7.58
N ASN A 69 7.05 4.88 6.97
CA ASN A 69 6.58 6.20 7.39
C ASN A 69 6.64 6.47 8.92
N GLY A 70 7.64 5.90 9.61
CA GLY A 70 7.78 6.02 11.06
C GLY A 70 6.59 5.44 11.86
N GLU A 71 6.03 4.32 11.40
CA GLU A 71 4.85 3.64 11.98
C GLU A 71 3.57 4.48 11.93
N LYS A 72 3.51 5.48 11.04
CA LYS A 72 2.35 6.35 10.87
C LYS A 72 1.64 6.09 9.55
N THR A 73 0.32 6.24 9.55
CA THR A 73 -0.48 6.26 8.33
C THR A 73 -0.09 7.48 7.49
N GLY A 74 0.26 7.26 6.23
CA GLY A 74 0.60 8.34 5.32
C GLY A 74 -0.64 9.01 4.68
N PRO A 75 -0.43 10.17 4.05
CA PRO A 75 -1.52 10.98 3.51
C PRO A 75 -2.34 10.25 2.43
N LEU A 76 -1.71 9.44 1.58
CA LEU A 76 -2.44 8.71 0.53
C LEU A 76 -3.33 7.63 1.14
N THR A 77 -2.80 6.86 2.09
CA THR A 77 -3.53 5.82 2.79
C THR A 77 -4.75 6.38 3.53
N THR A 78 -4.59 7.49 4.25
CA THR A 78 -5.69 8.19 4.93
C THR A 78 -6.76 8.65 3.94
N LYS A 79 -6.35 9.31 2.84
CA LYS A 79 -7.28 9.80 1.82
C LYS A 79 -8.08 8.66 1.18
N LEU A 80 -7.44 7.53 0.90
CA LEU A 80 -8.11 6.33 0.38
C LEU A 80 -9.15 5.79 1.36
N TYR A 81 -8.79 5.67 2.64
CA TYR A 81 -9.70 5.20 3.68
C TYR A 81 -10.94 6.10 3.81
N GLU A 82 -10.73 7.42 3.91
CA GLU A 82 -11.83 8.40 4.00
C GLU A 82 -12.75 8.36 2.77
N THR A 83 -12.18 8.28 1.57
CA THR A 83 -12.96 8.24 0.33
C THR A 83 -13.79 6.95 0.19
N MET A 84 -13.28 5.83 0.69
CA MET A 84 -13.94 4.54 0.55
C MET A 84 -14.99 4.28 1.65
N THR A 85 -14.95 5.04 2.74
CA THR A 85 -15.85 4.88 3.90
C THR A 85 -16.86 6.01 4.07
N GLY A 86 -16.67 7.14 3.37
CA GLY A 86 -17.59 8.29 3.33
C GLY A 86 -18.63 8.17 2.23
#